data_AF-A0A0N0XH39-F1
#
_entry.id   AF-A0A0N0XH39-F1
#
_cell.length_a   1.000
_cell.length_b   1.000
_cell.length_c   1.000
_cell.angle_alpha   90.00
_cell.angle_beta   90.00
_cell.angle_gamma   90.00
#
_symmetry.space_group_name_H-M   'P 1'
#
loop_
_entity.id
_entity.type
_entity.pdbx_description
1 polymer ?
#
loop_
_entity_poly.entity_id
_entity_poly.type
_entity_poly.pdbx_seq_one_letter_code
_entity_poly.pdbx_strand_id
1 'polypeptide(L)'
;MASEAVGVQEAASSEALDEGVARFLGLGDTDAGVRIADIRAKAASELKRYGDDVIATLAQADITIPPAVQIRSGTHNGIEVVGEHAAREQIEALINGDTRLLKWFKEIEVLHEILRRAELRDSEELSNSQHFNLGLTSLGSIAFFSV
;
A
#
# COMPACT_ATOMS: atom_id res chain seq x y z
N MET A 1 50.53 16.67 24.90
CA MET A 1 50.11 18.08 24.70
C MET A 1 50.14 18.30 23.19
N ALA A 2 49.07 18.36 22.40
CA ALA A 2 47.62 18.36 22.55
C ALA A 2 47.10 17.78 21.21
N SER A 3 46.17 16.82 21.23
CA SER A 3 44.71 16.98 21.25
C SER A 3 44.10 17.27 19.86
N GLU A 4 43.12 16.43 19.55
CA GLU A 4 42.27 16.24 18.38
C GLU A 4 41.62 17.48 17.77
N ALA A 5 41.27 17.37 16.48
CA ALA A 5 39.93 17.72 16.01
C ALA A 5 39.52 16.78 14.86
N VAL A 6 38.90 15.66 15.22
CA VAL A 6 38.08 14.86 14.30
C VAL A 6 36.84 15.69 13.99
N GLY A 7 36.77 16.20 12.76
CA GLY A 7 35.57 16.85 12.25
C GLY A 7 34.47 15.81 12.09
N VAL A 8 33.53 15.78 13.02
CA VAL A 8 32.25 15.07 12.90
C VAL A 8 31.50 15.71 11.75
N GLN A 9 31.43 15.03 10.62
CA GLN A 9 30.60 15.43 9.50
C GLN A 9 29.17 15.02 9.84
N GLU A 10 28.39 15.98 10.32
CA GLU A 10 26.97 15.89 10.62
C GLU A 10 26.24 15.40 9.36
N ALA A 11 25.76 14.16 9.39
CA ALA A 11 24.98 13.58 8.31
C ALA A 11 23.65 14.34 8.24
N ALA A 12 23.55 15.27 7.29
CA ALA A 12 22.28 15.88 6.91
C ALA A 12 21.33 14.73 6.52
N SER A 13 20.34 14.47 7.37
CA SER A 13 19.24 13.56 7.10
C SER A 13 18.41 14.14 5.95
N SER A 14 18.81 13.83 4.72
CA SER A 14 18.02 14.16 3.54
C SER A 14 16.75 13.32 3.59
N GLU A 15 15.65 13.94 4.03
CA GLU A 15 14.28 13.39 4.00
C GLU A 15 13.71 13.30 2.56
N ALA A 16 14.55 13.43 1.53
CA ALA A 16 14.12 13.30 0.16
C ALA A 16 13.92 11.81 -0.19
N LEU A 17 12.67 11.43 -0.43
CA LEU A 17 12.35 10.16 -1.08
C LEU A 17 12.90 10.15 -2.51
N ASP A 18 13.33 8.97 -2.98
CA ASP A 18 13.90 8.73 -4.32
C ASP A 18 13.01 9.29 -5.46
N GLU A 19 13.63 9.74 -6.55
CA GLU A 19 13.00 10.36 -7.72
C GLU A 19 11.88 9.47 -8.31
N GLY A 20 12.08 8.15 -8.28
CA GLY A 20 11.07 7.17 -8.70
C GLY A 20 9.79 7.20 -7.86
N VAL A 21 9.91 7.47 -6.56
CA VAL A 21 8.77 7.61 -5.64
C VAL A 21 8.04 8.92 -5.90
N ALA A 22 8.76 10.02 -6.13
CA ALA A 22 8.15 11.31 -6.48
C ALA A 22 7.28 11.21 -7.75
N ARG A 23 7.82 10.56 -8.79
CA ARG A 23 7.07 10.30 -10.04
C ARG A 23 5.85 9.42 -9.81
N PHE A 24 5.98 8.35 -9.03
CA PHE A 24 4.86 7.47 -8.68
C PHE A 24 3.73 8.20 -7.94
N LEU A 25 4.08 9.19 -7.12
CA LEU A 25 3.13 9.99 -6.36
C LEU A 25 2.42 11.06 -7.20
N GLY A 26 2.84 11.28 -8.44
CA GLY A 26 2.28 12.31 -9.32
C GLY A 26 2.65 13.74 -8.90
N LEU A 27 3.70 13.88 -8.09
CA LEU A 27 4.23 15.16 -7.63
C LEU A 27 5.31 15.59 -8.65
N GLY A 28 4.92 16.41 -9.62
CA GLY A 28 5.86 16.96 -10.61
C GLY A 28 6.71 18.09 -10.02
N ASP A 29 8.02 18.08 -10.30
CA ASP A 29 9.03 19.14 -10.13
C ASP A 29 8.80 20.14 -8.98
N THR A 30 8.44 19.66 -7.80
CA THR A 30 8.52 20.48 -6.59
C THR A 30 9.89 20.27 -5.97
N ASP A 31 10.71 21.33 -6.00
CA ASP A 31 12.00 21.47 -5.29
C ASP A 31 11.89 21.19 -3.77
N ALA A 32 10.67 21.12 -3.25
CA ALA A 32 10.34 20.58 -1.95
C ALA A 32 10.07 19.07 -2.09
N GLY A 33 10.97 18.24 -1.56
CA GLY A 33 10.82 16.79 -1.53
C GLY A 33 9.43 16.33 -1.05
N VAL A 34 9.07 15.12 -1.45
CA VAL A 34 7.77 14.50 -1.13
C VAL A 34 7.49 14.50 0.37
N ARG A 35 6.37 15.10 0.81
CA ARG A 35 5.97 15.07 2.22
C ARG A 35 5.16 13.81 2.52
N ILE A 36 5.44 13.18 3.66
CA ILE A 36 4.69 11.99 4.13
C ILE A 36 3.18 12.26 4.25
N ALA A 37 2.79 13.49 4.59
CA ALA A 37 1.38 13.90 4.65
C ALA A 37 0.67 13.77 3.28
N ASP A 38 1.36 14.09 2.18
CA ASP A 38 0.81 13.99 0.83
C ASP A 38 0.65 12.53 0.42
N ILE A 39 1.61 11.67 0.79
CA ILE A 39 1.51 10.21 0.60
C ILE A 39 0.32 9.65 1.37
N ARG A 40 0.11 10.09 2.61
CA ARG A 40 -1.02 9.64 3.44
C ARG A 40 -2.36 10.03 2.82
N ALA A 41 -2.49 11.27 2.35
CA ALA A 41 -3.69 11.73 1.68
C ALA A 41 -3.95 10.94 0.38
N LYS A 42 -2.91 10.69 -0.42
CA LYS A 42 -3.00 9.88 -1.64
C LYS A 42 -3.39 8.43 -1.31
N ALA A 43 -2.74 7.79 -0.35
CA ALA A 43 -3.02 6.42 0.08
C ALA A 43 -4.49 6.25 0.51
N ALA A 44 -5.02 7.17 1.32
CA ALA A 44 -6.41 7.14 1.75
C ALA A 44 -7.40 7.34 0.59
N SER A 45 -7.11 8.30 -0.29
CA SER A 45 -7.93 8.57 -1.48
C SER A 45 -7.97 7.37 -2.43
N GLU A 46 -6.80 6.81 -2.75
CA GLU A 46 -6.69 5.66 -3.66
C GLU A 46 -7.32 4.40 -3.06
N LEU A 47 -7.11 4.13 -1.76
CA LEU A 47 -7.74 3.00 -1.07
C LEU A 47 -9.26 3.07 -1.14
N LYS A 48 -9.84 4.25 -0.91
CA LYS A 48 -11.29 4.45 -1.00
C LYS A 48 -11.78 4.20 -2.42
N ARG A 49 -11.17 4.85 -3.41
CA ARG A 49 -11.58 4.76 -4.83
C ARG A 49 -11.47 3.32 -5.35
N TYR A 50 -10.39 2.62 -5.02
CA TYR A 50 -10.21 1.21 -5.38
C TYR A 50 -11.24 0.32 -4.69
N GLY A 51 -11.49 0.54 -3.38
CA GLY A 51 -12.51 -0.19 -2.65
C GLY A 51 -13.90 -0.06 -3.27
N ASP A 52 -14.32 1.17 -3.58
CA ASP A 52 -15.59 1.47 -4.22
C ASP A 52 -15.72 0.77 -5.58
N ASP A 53 -14.64 0.79 -6.38
CA ASP A 53 -14.60 0.22 -7.72
C ASP A 53 -14.61 -1.31 -7.70
N VAL A 54 -13.83 -1.94 -6.81
CA VAL A 54 -13.86 -3.40 -6.64
C VAL A 54 -15.23 -3.85 -6.15
N ILE A 55 -15.84 -3.16 -5.17
CA ILE A 55 -17.20 -3.49 -4.71
C ILE A 55 -18.20 -3.40 -5.87
N ALA A 56 -18.10 -2.38 -6.72
CA ALA A 56 -18.95 -2.25 -7.90
C ALA A 56 -18.71 -3.37 -8.92
N THR A 57 -17.45 -3.76 -9.17
CA THR A 57 -17.10 -4.89 -10.04
C THR A 57 -17.65 -6.21 -9.51
N LEU A 58 -17.52 -6.47 -8.21
CA LEU A 58 -18.06 -7.67 -7.57
C LEU A 58 -19.59 -7.71 -7.65
N ALA A 59 -20.26 -6.58 -7.42
CA ALA A 59 -21.71 -6.50 -7.52
C ALA A 59 -22.22 -6.78 -8.95
N GLN A 60 -21.47 -6.36 -9.99
CA GLN A 60 -21.80 -6.69 -11.39
C GLN A 60 -21.66 -8.18 -11.70
N ALA A 61 -20.91 -8.93 -10.90
CA ALA A 61 -20.73 -10.37 -11.01
C ALA A 61 -21.61 -11.16 -10.02
N ASP A 62 -22.64 -10.53 -9.44
CA ASP A 62 -23.54 -11.09 -8.43
C ASP A 62 -22.83 -11.55 -7.13
N ILE A 63 -21.64 -11.01 -6.85
CA ILE A 63 -20.90 -11.24 -5.62
C ILE A 63 -21.25 -10.13 -4.63
N THR A 64 -21.83 -10.50 -3.49
CA THR A 64 -22.25 -9.55 -2.45
C THR A 64 -21.24 -9.52 -1.30
N ILE A 65 -21.09 -8.35 -0.69
CA ILE A 65 -20.42 -8.15 0.59
C ILE A 65 -21.49 -7.68 1.58
N PRO A 66 -21.76 -8.38 2.71
CA PRO A 66 -20.96 -9.44 3.36
C PRO A 66 -21.18 -10.89 2.84
N PRO A 67 -20.23 -11.83 3.14
CA PRO A 67 -19.11 -11.69 4.09
C PRO A 67 -17.99 -10.75 3.63
N ALA A 68 -17.25 -10.19 4.58
CA ALA A 68 -16.11 -9.34 4.27
C ALA A 68 -15.08 -10.12 3.45
N VAL A 69 -14.50 -9.47 2.45
CA VAL A 69 -13.47 -10.07 1.59
C VAL A 69 -12.13 -9.50 2.01
N GLN A 70 -11.21 -10.36 2.43
CA GLN A 70 -9.83 -9.96 2.66
C GLN A 70 -8.99 -10.33 1.44
N ILE A 71 -8.36 -9.33 0.85
CA ILE A 71 -7.47 -9.46 -0.31
C ILE A 71 -6.04 -9.28 0.19
N ARG A 72 -5.14 -10.18 -0.20
CA ARG A 72 -3.71 -10.10 0.12
C ARG A 72 -2.90 -10.20 -1.15
N SER A 73 -1.71 -9.62 -1.13
CA SER A 73 -0.69 -9.93 -2.15
C SER A 73 -0.40 -11.42 -2.17
N GLY A 74 -0.72 -12.05 -3.29
CA GLY A 74 -0.52 -13.48 -3.50
C GLY A 74 0.84 -13.80 -4.08
N THR A 75 1.05 -15.09 -4.30
CA THR A 75 2.18 -15.58 -5.10
C THR A 75 2.04 -15.14 -6.57
N HIS A 76 3.17 -15.02 -7.30
CA HIS A 76 3.20 -14.70 -8.74
C HIS A 76 2.62 -13.34 -9.19
N ASN A 77 2.79 -12.29 -8.37
CA ASN A 77 2.32 -10.91 -8.66
C ASN A 77 0.80 -10.72 -8.72
N GLY A 78 0.01 -11.73 -8.35
CA GLY A 78 -1.45 -11.64 -8.22
C GLY A 78 -1.91 -11.19 -6.84
N ILE A 79 -3.23 -11.22 -6.67
CA ILE A 79 -3.90 -11.19 -5.37
C ILE A 79 -4.46 -12.58 -5.04
N GLU A 80 -4.60 -12.83 -3.74
CA GLU A 80 -5.28 -13.98 -3.16
C GLU A 80 -6.38 -13.47 -2.22
N VAL A 81 -7.49 -14.18 -2.15
CA VAL A 81 -8.54 -13.93 -1.15
C VAL A 81 -8.27 -14.82 0.06
N VAL A 82 -8.15 -14.17 1.22
CA VAL A 82 -7.86 -14.82 2.50
C VAL A 82 -9.16 -15.20 3.20
N GLY A 83 -9.22 -16.45 3.67
CA GLY A 83 -10.36 -17.01 4.40
C GLY A 83 -11.34 -17.79 3.51
N GLU A 84 -12.47 -18.17 4.11
CA GLU A 84 -13.49 -19.02 3.49
C GLU A 84 -14.62 -18.14 2.91
N HIS A 85 -14.40 -17.57 1.73
CA HIS A 85 -15.44 -16.88 0.96
C HIS A 85 -15.98 -17.81 -0.13
N ALA A 86 -17.31 -17.98 -0.22
CA ALA A 86 -17.91 -18.91 -1.20
C ALA A 86 -17.53 -18.61 -2.66
N ALA A 87 -17.34 -17.33 -2.99
CA ALA A 87 -16.91 -16.86 -4.30
C ALA A 87 -15.39 -16.60 -4.43
N ARG A 88 -14.54 -17.21 -3.57
CA ARG A 88 -13.08 -16.94 -3.50
C ARG A 88 -12.42 -16.92 -4.88
N GLU A 89 -12.52 -18.02 -5.62
CA GLU A 89 -11.86 -18.18 -6.93
C GLU A 89 -12.38 -17.20 -7.96
N GLN A 90 -13.67 -16.87 -7.90
CA GLN A 90 -14.29 -15.90 -8.82
C GLN A 90 -13.79 -14.48 -8.54
N ILE A 91 -13.66 -14.09 -7.27
CA ILE A 91 -13.09 -12.80 -6.87
C ILE A 91 -11.64 -12.70 -7.34
N GLU A 92 -10.83 -13.74 -7.08
CA GLU A 92 -9.44 -13.79 -7.52
C GLU A 92 -9.34 -13.68 -9.05
N ALA A 93 -10.15 -14.41 -9.80
CA ALA A 93 -10.16 -14.37 -11.25
C ALA A 93 -10.58 -12.99 -11.79
N LEU A 94 -11.57 -12.34 -11.20
CA LEU A 94 -12.02 -11.00 -11.60
C LEU A 94 -10.91 -9.96 -11.40
N ILE A 95 -10.28 -9.94 -10.23
CA ILE A 95 -9.27 -8.93 -9.92
C ILE A 95 -7.97 -9.22 -10.66
N ASN A 96 -7.51 -10.46 -10.69
CA ASN A 96 -6.28 -10.84 -11.39
C ASN A 96 -6.42 -10.74 -12.92
N GLY A 97 -7.63 -10.97 -13.45
CA GLY A 97 -7.94 -10.84 -14.87
C GLY A 97 -8.07 -9.39 -15.35
N ASP A 98 -8.48 -8.48 -14.47
CA ASP A 98 -8.50 -7.04 -14.76
C ASP A 98 -7.14 -6.41 -14.43
N THR A 99 -6.31 -6.23 -15.47
CA THR A 99 -4.98 -5.62 -15.34
C THR A 99 -5.00 -4.23 -14.69
N ARG A 100 -6.09 -3.45 -14.85
CA ARG A 100 -6.21 -2.13 -14.23
C ARG A 100 -6.42 -2.28 -12.73
N LEU A 101 -7.34 -3.15 -12.29
CA LEU A 101 -7.55 -3.42 -10.87
C LEU A 101 -6.29 -3.99 -10.21
N LEU A 102 -5.66 -4.99 -10.83
CA LEU A 102 -4.45 -5.60 -10.28
C LEU A 102 -3.31 -4.59 -10.13
N LYS A 103 -3.07 -3.76 -11.15
CA LYS A 103 -2.05 -2.69 -11.05
C LYS A 103 -2.38 -1.72 -9.93
N TRP A 104 -3.62 -1.25 -9.86
CA TRP A 104 -4.04 -0.28 -8.85
C TRP A 104 -3.90 -0.82 -7.43
N PHE A 105 -4.22 -2.09 -7.21
CA PHE A 105 -3.95 -2.77 -5.93
C PHE A 105 -2.46 -2.69 -5.56
N LYS A 106 -1.55 -2.95 -6.50
CA LYS A 106 -0.11 -2.85 -6.28
C LYS A 106 0.35 -1.43 -6.00
N GLU A 107 -0.27 -0.43 -6.62
CA GLU A 107 0.03 0.97 -6.29
C GLU A 107 -0.37 1.28 -4.84
N ILE A 108 -1.54 0.81 -4.39
CA ILE A 108 -2.00 1.01 -3.01
C ILE A 108 -1.10 0.28 -2.01
N GLU A 109 -0.68 -0.94 -2.33
CA GLU A 109 0.29 -1.71 -1.54
C GLU A 109 1.59 -0.90 -1.36
N VAL A 110 2.14 -0.37 -2.45
CA VAL A 110 3.36 0.46 -2.41
C VAL A 110 3.17 1.72 -1.57
N LEU A 111 2.05 2.42 -1.70
CA LEU A 111 1.75 3.61 -0.89
C LEU A 111 1.75 3.28 0.61
N HIS A 112 1.10 2.19 1.00
CA HIS A 112 1.02 1.79 2.40
C HIS A 112 2.34 1.23 2.93
N GLU A 113 3.13 0.57 2.09
CA GLU A 113 4.48 0.11 2.45
C GLU A 113 5.43 1.30 2.68
N ILE A 114 5.35 2.36 1.86
CA ILE A 114 6.11 3.59 2.06
C ILE A 114 5.72 4.25 3.40
N LEU A 115 4.42 4.37 3.67
CA LEU A 115 3.93 4.93 4.94
C LEU A 115 4.39 4.11 6.13
N ARG A 116 4.24 2.78 6.07
CA ARG A 116 4.67 1.86 7.13
C ARG A 116 6.17 1.99 7.40
N ARG A 117 7.00 1.99 6.36
CA ARG A 117 8.44 2.19 6.52
C ARG A 117 8.77 3.55 7.10
N ALA A 118 8.06 4.60 6.67
CA ALA A 118 8.27 5.95 7.18
C ALA A 118 7.92 6.08 8.68
N GLU A 119 6.91 5.35 9.14
CA GLU A 119 6.43 5.34 10.53
C GLU A 119 7.24 4.42 11.44
N LEU A 120 7.82 3.34 10.91
CA LEU A 120 8.56 2.32 11.65
C LEU A 120 10.09 2.38 11.43
N ARG A 121 10.65 3.49 10.91
CA ARG A 121 12.09 3.58 10.54
C ARG A 121 13.06 3.13 11.63
N ASP A 122 12.70 3.35 12.90
CA ASP A 122 13.53 3.04 14.05
C ASP A 122 13.01 1.84 14.87
N SER A 123 12.08 1.06 14.31
CA SER A 123 11.43 -0.06 14.99
C SER A 123 11.91 -1.41 14.44
N GLU A 124 12.29 -2.33 15.33
CA GLU A 124 12.54 -3.74 15.00
C GLU A 124 11.26 -4.48 14.53
N GLU A 125 10.09 -3.82 14.59
CA GLU A 125 8.79 -4.37 14.16
C GLU A 125 8.58 -4.44 12.64
N LEU A 126 9.54 -3.98 11.84
CA LEU A 126 9.60 -4.27 10.40
C LEU A 126 9.99 -5.74 10.17
N SER A 127 9.15 -6.66 10.64
CA SER A 127 9.26 -8.07 10.29
C SER A 127 8.87 -8.24 8.82
N ASN A 128 9.76 -8.91 8.07
CA ASN A 128 9.51 -9.37 6.70
C ASN A 128 8.38 -10.41 6.60
N SER A 129 7.82 -10.85 7.72
CA SER A 129 6.70 -11.81 7.76
C SER A 129 5.33 -11.16 7.65
N GLN A 130 5.21 -9.83 7.68
CA GLN A 130 3.92 -9.16 7.57
C GLN A 130 3.60 -8.82 6.12
N HIS A 131 2.36 -9.12 5.72
CA HIS A 131 1.83 -8.89 4.38
C HIS A 131 0.85 -7.72 4.38
N PHE A 132 0.83 -6.95 3.27
CA PHE A 132 -0.22 -5.98 3.02
C PHE A 132 -1.54 -6.71 2.74
N ASN A 133 -2.58 -6.30 3.46
CA ASN A 133 -3.93 -6.79 3.31
C ASN A 133 -4.90 -5.64 3.08
N LEU A 134 -5.92 -5.90 2.27
CA LEU A 134 -7.04 -5.01 2.03
C LEU A 134 -8.33 -5.74 2.38
N GLY A 135 -9.00 -5.30 3.44
CA GLY A 135 -10.33 -5.75 3.81
C GLY A 135 -11.41 -4.93 3.11
N LEU A 136 -12.29 -5.60 2.38
CA LEU A 136 -13.50 -5.02 1.80
C LEU A 136 -14.69 -5.37 2.70
N THR A 137 -15.38 -4.33 3.17
CA THR A 137 -16.54 -4.44 4.05
C THR A 137 -17.71 -3.64 3.48
N SER A 138 -18.90 -3.81 4.06
CA SER A 138 -20.07 -2.97 3.72
C SER A 138 -19.90 -1.49 4.09
N LEU A 139 -18.90 -1.15 4.91
CA LEU A 139 -18.57 0.22 5.30
C LEU A 139 -17.44 0.83 4.46
N GLY A 140 -16.84 0.04 3.55
CA GLY A 140 -15.73 0.44 2.70
C GLY A 140 -14.50 -0.45 2.85
N SER A 141 -13.38 0.04 2.33
CA SER A 141 -12.08 -0.64 2.31
C SER A 141 -11.19 -0.22 3.48
N ILE A 142 -10.42 -1.17 3.99
CA ILE A 142 -9.45 -0.98 5.08
C ILE A 142 -8.13 -1.63 4.67
N ALA A 143 -7.04 -0.89 4.80
CA ALA A 143 -5.68 -1.41 4.61
C ALA A 143 -5.04 -1.73 5.96
N PHE A 144 -4.36 -2.87 6.06
CA PHE A 144 -3.65 -3.27 7.27
C PHE A 144 -2.51 -4.25 6.95
N PHE A 145 -1.62 -4.44 7.91
CA PHE A 145 -0.56 -5.43 7.84
C PHE A 145 -0.79 -6.54 8.85
N SER A 146 -0.64 -7.79 8.42
CA SER A 146 -0.76 -8.97 9.29
C SER A 146 0.30 -10.01 8.91
N VAL A 147 0.66 -10.85 9.89
CA VAL A 147 1.44 -12.07 9.62
C VAL A 147 0.65 -13.08 8.80
#